data_AF-A0A9D5K621-F1
#
_entry.id   AF-A0A9D5K621-F1
#
_cell.length_a   1.000
_cell.length_b   1.000
_cell.length_c   1.000
_cell.angle_alpha   90.00
_cell.angle_beta   90.00
_cell.angle_gamma   90.00
#
_symmetry.space_group_name_H-M   'P 1'
#
loop_
_entity.id
_entity.type
_entity.pdbx_description
1 polymer ?
#
loop_
_entity_poly.entity_id
_entity_poly.type
_entity_poly.pdbx_seq_one_letter_code
_entity_poly.pdbx_strand_id
1 'polypeptide(L)'
;MKLAMAVTSSVVALMNGLVAQEQVFEELNEIVVIECESVPAGTDWEFRTGNYKLGGTKSIAGYSGNGCYHFVGNSEANGPAKGIMDYNIKINTPGTYRLYMRGMEAPIESGAGDRANDCYIRMVGQSGCEGNLKKFVRLGGSFEWTWNIRLECSHHSFSDPYYELGAGIHTFQIAGRSKNFLVDRFVLATNNVSNPKDLSLPESPMTGDTVPNPNPTPSPTPVKIVSPAVGAVLPMGQTLELIGEWENLSWEYDANSDGLGKIAIGQGDTVTFLTPTGITGPQELTLYLTGNEEMATLTFDLTESTASAGGYSLSMPRKRGTGMIKIFRLDGSFVCETASKLKRGRLAAGTYLVKADGVIKPITIGKRR
;
A
#
# COMPACT_ATOMS: atom_id res chain seq x y z
N MET A 1 65.53 -2.01 -20.69
CA MET A 1 64.59 -1.58 -19.64
C MET A 1 63.31 -1.14 -20.35
N LYS A 2 62.26 -1.98 -20.36
CA LYS A 2 61.00 -1.68 -21.09
C LYS A 2 60.10 -0.85 -20.17
N LEU A 3 59.81 0.38 -20.59
CA LEU A 3 58.91 1.30 -19.89
C LEU A 3 57.46 0.94 -20.28
N ALA A 4 56.68 0.46 -19.31
CA ALA A 4 55.26 0.21 -19.48
C ALA A 4 54.49 1.52 -19.30
N MET A 5 53.73 1.92 -20.32
CA MET A 5 52.88 3.11 -20.32
C MET A 5 51.51 2.70 -19.74
N ALA A 6 51.22 3.12 -18.51
CA ALA A 6 49.93 2.91 -17.87
C ALA A 6 48.94 3.99 -18.37
N VAL A 7 47.91 3.57 -19.11
CA VAL A 7 46.77 4.41 -19.45
C VAL A 7 45.79 4.34 -18.28
N THR A 8 45.74 5.39 -17.46
CA THR A 8 44.68 5.57 -16.47
C THR A 8 43.47 6.19 -17.15
N SER A 9 42.44 5.37 -17.39
CA SER A 9 41.10 5.87 -17.75
C SER A 9 40.51 6.59 -16.55
N SER A 10 40.47 7.92 -16.61
CA SER A 10 39.68 8.73 -15.68
C SER A 10 38.24 8.76 -16.21
N VAL A 11 37.38 7.93 -15.64
CA VAL A 11 35.92 8.07 -15.82
C VAL A 11 35.50 9.28 -15.00
N VAL A 12 35.40 10.43 -15.64
CA VAL A 12 34.75 11.62 -15.07
C VAL A 12 33.24 11.33 -15.09
N ALA A 13 32.71 10.88 -13.95
CA ALA A 13 31.27 10.81 -13.76
C ALA A 13 30.72 12.24 -13.62
N LEU A 14 30.13 12.76 -14.69
CA LEU A 14 29.21 13.90 -14.64
C LEU A 14 27.97 13.47 -13.84
N MET A 15 27.99 13.70 -12.53
CA MET A 15 26.76 13.72 -11.74
C MET A 15 26.08 15.06 -11.99
N ASN A 16 25.17 15.09 -12.97
CA ASN A 16 24.19 16.16 -13.08
C ASN A 16 23.37 16.16 -11.80
N GLY A 17 23.58 17.18 -10.96
CA GLY A 17 22.73 17.44 -9.80
C GLY A 17 21.32 17.75 -10.27
N LEU A 18 20.41 16.78 -10.14
CA LEU A 18 18.99 17.08 -10.05
C LEU A 18 18.80 17.84 -8.74
N VAL A 19 18.71 19.17 -8.84
CA VAL A 19 18.10 19.96 -7.79
C VAL A 19 16.63 19.55 -7.79
N ALA A 20 16.21 18.80 -6.76
CA ALA A 20 14.81 18.50 -6.55
C ALA A 20 14.05 19.84 -6.54
N GLN A 21 13.09 19.99 -7.45
CA GLN A 21 12.28 21.19 -7.48
C GLN A 21 11.48 21.24 -6.19
N GLU A 22 11.61 22.34 -5.47
CA GLU A 22 10.93 22.57 -4.21
C GLU A 22 9.41 22.56 -4.45
N GLN A 23 8.70 21.63 -3.82
CA GLN A 23 7.25 21.55 -3.91
C GLN A 23 6.63 22.73 -3.15
N VAL A 24 5.76 23.49 -3.80
CA VAL A 24 5.07 24.64 -3.21
C VAL A 24 3.57 24.47 -3.34
N PHE A 25 2.88 24.29 -2.22
CA PHE A 25 1.42 24.19 -2.15
C PHE A 25 0.78 25.56 -2.32
N GLU A 26 -0.17 25.69 -3.24
CA GLU A 26 -0.80 26.96 -3.57
C GLU A 26 -2.15 27.14 -2.88
N GLU A 27 -2.31 28.32 -2.27
CA GLU A 27 -3.57 28.75 -1.69
C GLU A 27 -4.61 29.02 -2.77
N LEU A 28 -5.80 28.46 -2.56
CA LEU A 28 -6.97 28.65 -3.41
C LEU A 28 -8.18 28.96 -2.53
N ASN A 29 -8.84 30.10 -2.77
CA ASN A 29 -10.02 30.52 -2.00
C ASN A 29 -9.77 30.65 -0.49
N GLU A 30 -8.66 31.30 -0.12
CA GLU A 30 -8.26 31.59 1.26
C GLU A 30 -7.99 30.35 2.13
N ILE A 31 -7.76 29.19 1.50
CA ILE A 31 -7.44 27.92 2.15
C ILE A 31 -6.24 27.24 1.46
N VAL A 32 -5.41 26.60 2.27
CA VAL A 32 -4.38 25.65 1.87
C VAL A 32 -4.64 24.33 2.60
N VAL A 33 -4.78 23.23 1.87
CA VAL A 33 -4.95 21.88 2.42
C VAL A 33 -3.74 21.05 2.05
N ILE A 34 -3.12 20.37 3.01
CA ILE A 34 -1.91 19.58 2.80
C ILE A 34 -2.08 18.22 3.49
N GLU A 35 -1.92 17.13 2.73
CA GLU A 35 -1.64 15.82 3.30
C GLU A 35 -0.17 15.79 3.69
N CYS A 36 0.12 15.45 4.94
CA CYS A 36 1.45 15.56 5.49
C CYS A 36 2.45 14.69 4.70
N GLU A 37 2.02 13.54 4.17
CA GLU A 37 2.84 12.61 3.38
C GLU A 37 3.26 13.12 1.99
N SER A 38 2.72 14.26 1.55
CA SER A 38 3.08 14.85 0.25
C SER A 38 4.48 15.46 0.23
N VAL A 39 5.09 15.68 1.41
CA VAL A 39 6.49 16.10 1.58
C VAL A 39 7.30 14.94 2.17
N PRO A 40 8.53 14.67 1.71
CA PRO A 40 9.36 13.60 2.27
C PRO A 40 9.49 13.64 3.80
N ALA A 41 9.39 12.46 4.41
CA ALA A 41 9.52 12.30 5.86
C ALA A 41 10.85 12.85 6.38
N GLY A 42 10.79 13.63 7.46
CA GLY A 42 11.97 13.97 8.24
C GLY A 42 12.54 12.73 8.94
N THR A 43 13.78 12.81 9.43
CA THR A 43 14.38 11.73 10.23
C THR A 43 13.50 11.33 11.42
N ASP A 44 13.37 10.04 11.71
CA ASP A 44 12.52 9.49 12.79
C ASP A 44 11.01 9.66 12.55
N TRP A 45 10.57 10.10 11.37
CA TRP A 45 9.20 9.94 10.90
C TRP A 45 9.12 8.74 9.95
N GLU A 46 8.15 7.86 10.20
CA GLU A 46 7.87 6.73 9.34
C GLU A 46 6.53 6.93 8.65
N PHE A 47 6.51 6.81 7.31
CA PHE A 47 5.26 6.76 6.56
C PHE A 47 4.50 5.48 6.92
N ARG A 48 3.24 5.63 7.31
CA ARG A 48 2.33 4.54 7.63
C ARG A 48 1.12 4.63 6.72
N THR A 49 0.80 3.51 6.13
CA THR A 49 -0.42 3.34 5.34
C THR A 49 -1.06 2.01 5.72
N GLY A 50 -2.27 1.81 5.25
CA GLY A 50 -2.93 0.52 5.33
C GLY A 50 -3.48 0.05 6.66
N ASN A 51 -3.36 -1.26 6.82
CA ASN A 51 -3.62 -2.06 8.02
C ASN A 51 -2.51 -1.94 9.06
N TYR A 52 -1.79 -0.81 9.08
CA TYR A 52 -0.72 -0.57 10.03
C TYR A 52 -1.22 -0.77 11.47
N LYS A 53 -0.53 -1.62 12.22
CA LYS A 53 -0.82 -1.89 13.65
C LYS A 53 0.33 -1.41 14.51
N LEU A 54 0.06 -0.42 15.36
CA LEU A 54 1.00 -0.01 16.38
C LEU A 54 0.96 -1.02 17.55
N GLY A 55 2.14 -1.49 17.96
CA GLY A 55 2.26 -2.49 19.03
C GLY A 55 1.70 -3.87 18.70
N GLY A 56 1.55 -4.16 17.41
CA GLY A 56 0.96 -5.42 16.93
C GLY A 56 -0.53 -5.59 17.24
N THR A 57 -1.19 -4.63 17.90
CA THR A 57 -2.56 -4.81 18.40
C THR A 57 -3.52 -3.68 18.05
N LYS A 58 -3.04 -2.45 17.90
CA LYS A 58 -3.89 -1.28 17.63
C LYS A 58 -3.78 -0.86 16.18
N SER A 59 -4.83 -1.10 15.41
CA SER A 59 -4.92 -0.61 14.03
C SER A 59 -4.94 0.91 14.02
N ILE A 60 -4.08 1.50 13.19
CA ILE A 60 -4.08 2.92 12.87
C ILE A 60 -4.78 3.06 11.53
N ALA A 61 -6.02 3.54 11.56
CA ALA A 61 -6.87 3.70 10.38
C ALA A 61 -7.59 5.05 10.43
N GLY A 62 -8.21 5.44 9.32
CA GLY A 62 -9.03 6.65 9.24
C GLY A 62 -8.24 7.96 9.11
N TYR A 63 -6.95 7.89 8.78
CA TYR A 63 -6.19 9.04 8.27
C TYR A 63 -6.80 9.52 6.93
N SER A 64 -6.58 10.79 6.57
CA SER A 64 -6.84 11.29 5.22
C SER A 64 -5.70 10.94 4.26
N GLY A 65 -5.89 11.22 2.97
CA GLY A 65 -4.85 10.96 1.98
C GLY A 65 -4.52 9.47 1.81
N ASN A 66 -3.24 9.20 1.54
CA ASN A 66 -2.69 7.87 1.32
C ASN A 66 -2.08 7.26 2.59
N GLY A 67 -1.90 8.03 3.65
CA GLY A 67 -1.29 7.55 4.88
C GLY A 67 -1.21 8.60 5.98
N CYS A 68 -0.26 8.39 6.87
CA CYS A 68 0.10 9.35 7.90
C CYS A 68 1.58 9.19 8.24
N TYR A 69 2.12 10.19 8.92
CA TYR A 69 3.43 10.10 9.54
C TYR A 69 3.34 9.70 11.01
N HIS A 70 4.11 8.68 11.37
CA HIS A 70 4.30 8.21 12.74
C HIS A 70 5.70 8.59 13.22
N PHE A 71 5.77 9.39 14.28
CA PHE A 71 7.05 9.73 14.87
C PHE A 71 7.55 8.60 15.78
N VAL A 72 8.72 8.04 15.46
CA VAL A 72 9.36 6.94 16.20
C VAL A 72 10.55 7.38 17.06
N GLY A 73 10.92 8.66 16.97
CA GLY A 73 12.03 9.22 17.72
C GLY A 73 11.73 9.49 19.20
N ASN A 74 12.77 9.91 19.93
CA ASN A 74 12.71 10.36 21.32
C ASN A 74 12.08 9.37 22.32
N SER A 75 11.66 9.86 23.48
CA SER A 75 10.81 9.13 24.43
C SER A 75 9.35 9.46 24.15
N GLU A 76 8.44 8.64 24.67
CA GLU A 76 7.00 8.89 24.50
C GLU A 76 6.60 10.27 25.06
N ALA A 77 7.09 10.69 26.24
CA ALA A 77 6.62 11.92 26.90
C ALA A 77 7.39 13.20 26.53
N ASN A 78 8.61 13.08 26.01
CA ASN A 78 9.47 14.23 25.72
C ASN A 78 10.61 13.94 24.74
N GLY A 79 11.15 15.02 24.19
CA GLY A 79 12.42 15.05 23.50
C GLY A 79 12.71 16.40 22.84
N PRO A 80 13.93 16.57 22.30
CA PRO A 80 14.24 17.70 21.43
C PRO A 80 13.47 17.60 20.10
N ALA A 81 13.36 18.72 19.39
CA ALA A 81 12.82 18.71 18.03
C ALA A 81 13.73 17.87 17.12
N LYS A 82 13.14 16.94 16.36
CA LYS A 82 13.83 16.08 15.38
C LYS A 82 12.98 15.91 14.13
N GLY A 83 13.62 15.54 13.02
CA GLY A 83 12.91 15.24 11.79
C GLY A 83 12.05 16.39 11.30
N ILE A 84 12.65 17.56 11.11
CA ILE A 84 11.94 18.72 10.59
C ILE A 84 11.47 18.39 9.17
N MET A 85 10.17 18.57 8.92
CA MET A 85 9.53 18.51 7.60
C MET A 85 9.15 19.93 7.20
N ASP A 86 9.55 20.33 5.99
CA ASP A 86 9.37 21.67 5.45
C ASP A 86 8.24 21.67 4.42
N TYR A 87 7.19 22.46 4.68
CA TYR A 87 6.06 22.63 3.79
C TYR A 87 6.09 24.07 3.26
N ASN A 88 6.40 24.23 1.98
CA ASN A 88 6.38 25.54 1.33
C ASN A 88 5.00 25.85 0.78
N ILE A 89 4.51 27.02 1.10
CA ILE A 89 3.12 27.42 0.90
C ILE A 89 3.11 28.76 0.21
N LYS A 90 2.51 28.84 -0.97
CA LYS A 90 2.27 30.08 -1.69
C LYS A 90 0.91 30.65 -1.29
N ILE A 91 0.94 31.75 -0.54
CA ILE A 91 -0.24 32.53 -0.17
C ILE A 91 -0.48 33.56 -1.28
N ASN A 92 -1.68 33.55 -1.86
CA ASN A 92 -2.11 34.51 -2.87
C ASN A 92 -2.89 35.68 -2.23
N THR A 93 -3.61 35.41 -1.14
CA THR A 93 -4.47 36.35 -0.42
C THR A 93 -3.87 36.67 0.95
N PRO A 94 -3.27 37.86 1.17
CA PRO A 94 -2.75 38.24 2.48
C PRO A 94 -3.82 38.23 3.57
N GLY A 95 -3.48 37.79 4.78
CA GLY A 95 -4.38 37.85 5.93
C GLY A 95 -3.95 37.01 7.13
N THR A 96 -4.84 36.94 8.12
CA THR A 96 -4.68 36.07 9.29
C THR A 96 -5.19 34.67 8.99
N TYR A 97 -4.29 33.69 8.97
CA TYR A 97 -4.60 32.28 8.76
C TYR A 97 -4.58 31.53 10.08
N ARG A 98 -5.58 30.69 10.33
CA ARG A 98 -5.56 29.71 11.41
C ARG A 98 -5.04 28.38 10.90
N LEU A 99 -4.17 27.73 11.69
CA LEU A 99 -3.84 26.32 11.46
C LEU A 99 -4.85 25.40 12.12
N TYR A 100 -5.30 24.44 11.33
CA TYR A 100 -6.00 23.25 11.75
C TYR A 100 -5.12 22.08 11.38
N MET A 101 -4.73 21.25 12.34
CA MET A 101 -3.98 20.04 12.06
C MET A 101 -4.72 18.86 12.67
N ARG A 102 -4.66 17.74 11.98
CA ARG A 102 -5.28 16.50 12.40
C ARG A 102 -4.18 15.56 12.88
N GLY A 103 -4.38 15.05 14.08
CA GLY A 103 -3.37 14.26 14.77
C GLY A 103 -3.98 13.22 15.69
N MET A 104 -3.18 12.21 15.99
CA MET A 104 -3.51 11.11 16.88
C MET A 104 -2.36 10.90 17.86
N GLU A 105 -2.69 10.66 19.13
CA GLU A 105 -1.74 10.11 20.08
C GLU A 105 -1.93 8.59 20.17
N ALA A 106 -0.84 7.85 20.34
CA ALA A 106 -0.88 6.41 20.52
C ALA A 106 0.12 5.96 21.61
N PRO A 107 -0.19 6.19 22.91
CA PRO A 107 0.74 5.98 24.02
C PRO A 107 0.94 4.49 24.37
N ILE A 108 1.54 3.74 23.47
CA ILE A 108 1.76 2.30 23.58
C ILE A 108 2.79 1.95 24.66
N GLU A 109 3.82 2.76 24.86
CA GLU A 109 4.90 2.43 25.81
C GLU A 109 4.45 2.68 27.25
N SER A 110 3.73 3.78 27.49
CA SER A 110 3.31 4.16 28.84
C SER A 110 1.87 3.76 29.19
N GLY A 111 1.00 3.61 28.20
CA GLY A 111 -0.44 3.49 28.39
C GLY A 111 -1.12 4.77 28.91
N ALA A 112 -0.37 5.86 29.10
CA ALA A 112 -0.87 7.12 29.65
C ALA A 112 -1.19 8.10 28.51
N GLY A 113 -2.49 8.38 28.33
CA GLY A 113 -2.92 9.48 27.47
C GLY A 113 -2.39 10.80 28.03
N ASP A 114 -1.81 11.64 27.17
CA ASP A 114 -0.96 12.83 27.45
C ASP A 114 0.54 12.68 27.18
N ARG A 115 1.07 11.46 27.03
CA ARG A 115 2.52 11.30 26.78
C ARG A 115 2.85 11.41 25.31
N ALA A 116 2.11 10.70 24.44
CA ALA A 116 2.34 10.64 23.00
C ALA A 116 1.64 11.77 22.19
N ASN A 117 1.33 12.91 22.82
CA ASN A 117 0.28 13.81 22.34
C ASN A 117 0.77 15.09 21.66
N ASP A 118 2.06 15.26 21.43
CA ASP A 118 2.55 16.51 20.87
C ASP A 118 3.70 16.35 19.86
N CYS A 119 3.81 17.37 19.03
CA CYS A 119 4.93 17.64 18.14
C CYS A 119 5.41 19.08 18.36
N TYR A 120 6.44 19.50 17.62
CA TYR A 120 6.79 20.91 17.49
C TYR A 120 6.32 21.42 16.13
N ILE A 121 5.82 22.66 16.09
CA ILE A 121 5.53 23.37 14.84
C ILE A 121 6.13 24.76 14.84
N ARG A 122 6.31 25.35 13.66
CA ARG A 122 6.50 26.81 13.49
C ARG A 122 6.16 27.28 12.08
N MET A 123 5.90 28.58 11.95
CA MET A 123 5.92 29.30 10.68
C MET A 123 7.22 30.09 10.59
N VAL A 124 8.11 29.74 9.67
CA VAL A 124 9.44 30.36 9.56
C VAL A 124 9.30 31.85 9.28
N GLY A 125 10.03 32.68 10.03
CA GLY A 125 10.01 34.14 9.89
C GLY A 125 8.88 34.85 10.63
N GLN A 126 7.89 34.12 11.17
CA GLN A 126 6.86 34.71 12.02
C GLN A 126 7.47 35.28 13.31
N SER A 127 6.93 36.39 13.82
CA SER A 127 7.34 36.90 15.13
C SER A 127 6.74 36.07 16.26
N GLY A 128 7.38 36.08 17.44
CA GLY A 128 6.79 35.54 18.66
C GLY A 128 6.91 34.01 18.78
N CYS A 129 5.89 33.40 19.36
CA CYS A 129 5.87 31.97 19.66
C CYS A 129 5.81 31.14 18.37
N GLU A 130 4.99 31.59 17.44
CA GLU A 130 4.64 31.00 16.16
C GLU A 130 5.84 30.87 15.23
N GLY A 131 6.85 31.74 15.39
CA GLY A 131 8.12 31.71 14.64
C GLY A 131 9.16 30.70 15.13
N ASN A 132 8.94 30.14 16.32
CA ASN A 132 9.87 29.23 16.99
C ASN A 132 9.26 27.84 17.04
N LEU A 133 10.10 26.78 17.00
CA LEU A 133 9.61 25.42 17.21
C LEU A 133 9.01 25.32 18.60
N LYS A 134 7.69 25.26 18.65
CA LYS A 134 6.89 25.28 19.87
C LYS A 134 5.94 24.11 19.90
N LYS A 135 5.65 23.66 21.12
CA LYS A 135 4.83 22.48 21.33
C LYS A 135 3.44 22.71 20.78
N PHE A 136 2.96 21.70 20.08
CA PHE A 136 1.65 21.65 19.51
C PHE A 136 0.97 20.40 20.04
N VAL A 137 0.04 20.62 20.98
CA VAL A 137 -0.48 19.60 21.88
C VAL A 137 -1.87 19.20 21.44
N ARG A 138 -2.04 17.90 21.18
CA ARG A 138 -3.30 17.29 20.80
C ARG A 138 -4.09 16.93 22.05
N LEU A 139 -5.39 17.23 22.03
CA LEU A 139 -6.32 17.01 23.13
C LEU A 139 -7.45 16.07 22.68
N GLY A 140 -7.81 15.08 23.52
CA GLY A 140 -8.88 14.10 23.24
C GLY A 140 -8.53 12.70 23.73
N GLY A 141 -9.23 11.66 23.26
CA GLY A 141 -8.94 10.26 23.60
C GLY A 141 -7.76 9.66 22.82
N SER A 142 -7.06 8.68 23.36
CA SER A 142 -5.97 8.02 22.63
C SER A 142 -6.49 7.16 21.46
N PHE A 143 -5.69 6.99 20.41
CA PHE A 143 -6.05 6.27 19.18
C PHE A 143 -7.24 6.88 18.41
N GLU A 144 -7.47 8.18 18.58
CA GLU A 144 -8.52 8.92 17.87
C GLU A 144 -7.92 10.11 17.11
N TRP A 145 -8.18 10.15 15.80
CA TRP A 145 -7.88 11.32 14.98
C TRP A 145 -8.75 12.50 15.43
N THR A 146 -8.11 13.62 15.72
CA THR A 146 -8.81 14.83 16.14
C THR A 146 -8.17 16.08 15.54
N TRP A 147 -9.01 17.11 15.39
CA TRP A 147 -8.61 18.47 15.05
C TRP A 147 -8.42 19.36 16.30
N ASN A 148 -8.63 18.80 17.49
CA ASN A 148 -8.49 19.53 18.75
C ASN A 148 -7.02 19.58 19.16
N ILE A 149 -6.27 20.47 18.52
CA ILE A 149 -4.84 20.65 18.77
C ILE A 149 -4.58 22.12 19.08
N ARG A 150 -3.68 22.39 20.03
CA ARG A 150 -3.40 23.72 20.58
C ARG A 150 -1.92 24.03 20.59
N LEU A 151 -1.58 25.29 20.33
CA LEU A 151 -0.22 25.80 20.49
C LEU A 151 0.04 26.11 21.97
N GLU A 152 1.12 25.54 22.53
CA GLU A 152 1.57 25.76 23.90
C GLU A 152 2.81 26.68 23.91
N CYS A 153 2.58 27.98 23.93
CA CYS A 153 3.65 28.99 23.89
C CYS A 153 4.44 29.10 25.19
N SER A 154 3.76 28.77 26.29
CA SER A 154 4.28 28.69 27.65
C SER A 154 3.60 27.51 28.33
N HIS A 155 4.25 26.94 29.34
CA HIS A 155 3.79 25.71 29.97
C HIS A 155 2.32 25.81 30.42
N HIS A 156 1.49 24.89 29.95
CA HIS A 156 0.03 24.83 30.17
C HIS A 156 -0.76 26.08 29.73
N SER A 157 -0.18 26.92 28.87
CA SER A 157 -0.86 28.07 28.26
C SER A 157 -1.16 27.75 26.80
N PHE A 158 -2.41 27.34 26.55
CA PHE A 158 -2.86 26.87 25.24
C PHE A 158 -3.57 27.98 24.45
N SER A 159 -3.29 28.05 23.15
CA SER A 159 -3.91 28.98 22.22
C SER A 159 -4.17 28.30 20.87
N ASP A 160 -5.01 28.93 20.04
CA ASP A 160 -5.14 28.56 18.64
C ASP A 160 -3.96 29.16 17.84
N PRO A 161 -3.35 28.39 16.92
CA PRO A 161 -2.26 28.89 16.09
C PRO A 161 -2.78 29.82 14.98
N TYR A 162 -2.42 31.10 15.03
CA TYR A 162 -2.72 32.08 13.99
C TYR A 162 -1.43 32.65 13.40
N TYR A 163 -1.42 32.88 12.09
CA TYR A 163 -0.29 33.43 11.35
C TYR A 163 -0.72 34.63 10.51
N GLU A 164 0.04 35.71 10.58
CA GLU A 164 -0.13 36.88 9.73
C GLU A 164 0.70 36.68 8.46
N LEU A 165 0.05 36.26 7.39
CA LEU A 165 0.75 35.90 6.15
C LEU A 165 0.51 36.95 5.07
N GLY A 166 1.60 37.49 4.52
CA GLY A 166 1.57 38.28 3.29
C GLY A 166 1.42 37.39 2.05
N ALA A 167 1.18 37.99 0.87
CA ALA A 167 1.28 37.26 -0.37
C ALA A 167 2.75 36.84 -0.61
N GLY A 168 2.97 35.62 -1.09
CA GLY A 168 4.31 35.06 -1.29
C GLY A 168 4.47 33.64 -0.77
N ILE A 169 5.71 33.14 -0.80
CA ILE A 169 6.05 31.81 -0.30
C ILE A 169 6.41 31.90 1.19
N HIS A 170 5.83 31.02 1.98
CA HIS A 170 6.09 30.84 3.40
C HIS A 170 6.46 29.39 3.67
N THR A 171 7.23 29.13 4.73
CA THR A 171 7.59 27.77 5.12
C THR A 171 6.98 27.44 6.47
N PHE A 172 6.04 26.48 6.47
CA PHE A 172 5.54 25.85 7.68
C PHE A 172 6.39 24.61 8.01
N GLN A 173 6.70 24.40 9.28
CA GLN A 173 7.51 23.28 9.72
C GLN A 173 6.81 22.46 10.79
N ILE A 174 6.93 21.15 10.66
CA ILE A 174 6.56 20.16 11.67
C ILE A 174 7.82 19.40 12.08
N ALA A 175 8.04 19.20 13.37
CA ALA A 175 9.12 18.38 13.89
C ALA A 175 8.61 17.47 15.00
N GLY A 176 9.16 16.26 15.09
CA GLY A 176 8.73 15.31 16.11
C GLY A 176 9.19 15.72 17.52
N ARG A 177 8.34 15.41 18.51
CA ARG A 177 8.63 15.57 19.94
C ARG A 177 8.38 14.28 20.69
N SER A 178 7.11 13.93 20.84
CA SER A 178 6.67 12.74 21.56
C SER A 178 6.59 11.54 20.63
N LYS A 179 7.27 10.45 20.99
CA LYS A 179 7.15 9.19 20.27
C LYS A 179 5.67 8.77 20.20
N ASN A 180 5.28 8.16 19.09
CA ASN A 180 3.92 7.68 18.83
C ASN A 180 2.88 8.78 18.67
N PHE A 181 3.33 10.01 18.40
CA PHE A 181 2.49 11.02 17.77
C PHE A 181 2.32 10.69 16.28
N LEU A 182 1.10 10.84 15.77
CA LEU A 182 0.79 10.68 14.36
C LEU A 182 0.12 11.92 13.80
N VAL A 183 0.42 12.24 12.54
CA VAL A 183 -0.16 13.37 11.79
C VAL A 183 -0.45 12.93 10.36
N ASP A 184 -1.62 13.28 9.85
CA ASP A 184 -2.05 12.97 8.47
C ASP A 184 -2.28 14.22 7.64
N ARG A 185 -2.89 15.26 8.20
CA ARG A 185 -3.30 16.46 7.45
C ARG A 185 -3.17 17.73 8.24
N PHE A 186 -2.87 18.82 7.54
CA PHE A 186 -3.13 20.15 8.06
C PHE A 186 -3.73 21.09 7.03
N VAL A 187 -4.34 22.15 7.54
CA VAL A 187 -5.04 23.18 6.79
C VAL A 187 -4.66 24.53 7.36
N LEU A 188 -4.28 25.46 6.50
CA LEU A 188 -4.25 26.89 6.81
C LEU A 188 -5.47 27.53 6.16
N ALA A 189 -6.31 28.22 6.93
CA ALA A 189 -7.48 28.90 6.39
C ALA A 189 -7.74 30.22 7.10
N THR A 190 -8.24 31.21 6.37
CA THR A 190 -8.77 32.44 6.98
C THR A 190 -10.11 32.16 7.66
N ASN A 191 -10.62 33.14 8.40
CA ASN A 191 -11.95 33.04 9.04
C ASN A 191 -13.12 33.11 8.04
N ASN A 192 -12.87 33.38 6.75
CA ASN A 192 -13.90 33.41 5.71
C ASN A 192 -14.25 32.01 5.19
N VAL A 193 -13.37 31.03 5.41
CA VAL A 193 -13.56 29.66 4.94
C VAL A 193 -14.49 28.92 5.88
N SER A 194 -15.64 28.48 5.36
CA SER A 194 -16.56 27.63 6.11
C SER A 194 -16.03 26.20 6.21
N ASN A 195 -16.04 25.63 7.41
CA ASN A 195 -15.68 24.22 7.69
C ASN A 195 -14.30 23.77 7.15
N PRO A 196 -13.19 24.43 7.56
CA PRO A 196 -11.82 24.07 7.11
C PRO A 196 -11.33 22.69 7.58
N LYS A 197 -12.15 21.93 8.31
CA LYS A 197 -11.85 20.58 8.83
C LYS A 197 -12.51 19.48 8.00
N ASP A 198 -13.22 19.84 6.93
CA ASP A 198 -13.91 18.89 6.07
C ASP A 198 -12.89 17.98 5.36
N LEU A 199 -13.01 16.67 5.60
CA LEU A 199 -12.11 15.68 5.01
C LEU A 199 -12.33 15.50 3.50
N SER A 200 -13.43 16.00 2.94
CA SER A 200 -13.69 15.96 1.50
C SER A 200 -12.99 17.08 0.71
N LEU A 201 -12.44 18.10 1.38
CA LEU A 201 -11.63 19.12 0.71
C LEU A 201 -10.39 18.44 0.09
N PRO A 202 -10.11 18.65 -1.21
CA PRO A 202 -8.92 18.09 -1.83
C PRO A 202 -7.65 18.78 -1.31
N GLU A 203 -6.51 18.12 -1.44
CA GLU A 203 -5.20 18.76 -1.26
C GLU A 203 -5.04 19.95 -2.23
N SER A 204 -4.37 20.99 -1.77
CA SER A 204 -4.05 22.18 -2.58
C SER A 204 -3.14 21.82 -3.76
N PRO A 205 -3.32 22.48 -4.93
CA PRO A 205 -2.45 22.27 -6.08
C PRO A 205 -1.01 22.67 -5.75
N MET A 206 -0.03 21.99 -6.35
CA MET A 206 1.39 22.31 -6.19
C MET A 206 1.94 23.05 -7.42
N THR A 207 2.62 24.17 -7.21
CA THR A 207 3.42 24.82 -8.27
C THR A 207 4.83 24.22 -8.24
N GLY A 208 5.28 23.69 -9.37
CA GLY A 208 6.54 22.95 -9.49
C GLY A 208 6.43 21.69 -10.35
N ASP A 209 5.20 21.29 -10.72
CA ASP A 209 4.93 20.11 -11.54
C ASP A 209 5.20 20.30 -13.06
N THR A 210 6.10 21.21 -13.46
CA THR A 210 6.56 21.30 -14.86
C THR A 210 7.90 20.59 -15.13
N VAL A 211 8.48 19.89 -14.15
CA VAL A 211 9.34 18.76 -14.48
C VAL A 211 8.39 17.59 -14.76
N PRO A 212 8.33 17.01 -15.98
CA PRO A 212 7.79 15.67 -16.10
C PRO A 212 8.66 14.83 -15.19
N ASN A 213 8.10 14.46 -14.04
CA ASN A 213 8.82 13.73 -13.03
C ASN A 213 9.53 12.55 -13.71
N PRO A 214 10.87 12.49 -13.76
CA PRO A 214 11.53 11.34 -14.37
C PRO A 214 11.31 10.07 -13.52
N ASN A 215 10.66 10.20 -12.35
CA ASN A 215 10.02 9.09 -11.69
C ASN A 215 8.85 9.61 -10.82
N PRO A 216 7.58 9.70 -11.31
CA PRO A 216 6.46 9.70 -10.39
C PRO A 216 6.77 8.62 -9.38
N THR A 217 6.89 8.95 -8.09
CA THR A 217 6.65 7.90 -7.10
C THR A 217 5.25 7.45 -7.49
N PRO A 218 5.11 6.26 -8.08
CA PRO A 218 3.85 5.91 -8.70
C PRO A 218 2.84 6.05 -7.57
N SER A 219 1.81 6.87 -7.80
CA SER A 219 0.54 6.61 -7.12
C SER A 219 0.40 5.09 -7.22
N PRO A 220 0.35 4.37 -6.10
CA PRO A 220 0.43 2.93 -6.14
C PRO A 220 -0.55 2.45 -7.21
N THR A 221 -0.03 1.88 -8.31
CA THR A 221 -0.88 1.39 -9.38
C THR A 221 -1.89 0.47 -8.70
N PRO A 222 -3.19 0.75 -8.74
CA PRO A 222 -4.11 -0.08 -8.00
C PRO A 222 -3.94 -1.52 -8.43
N VAL A 223 -4.06 -2.47 -7.50
CA VAL A 223 -3.92 -3.90 -7.81
C VAL A 223 -4.77 -4.19 -9.03
N LYS A 224 -4.17 -4.77 -10.08
CA LYS A 224 -4.83 -4.91 -11.38
C LYS A 224 -4.57 -6.28 -11.98
N ILE A 225 -5.63 -6.93 -12.43
CA ILE A 225 -5.55 -8.14 -13.26
C ILE A 225 -5.35 -7.69 -14.72
N VAL A 226 -4.22 -8.08 -15.30
CA VAL A 226 -3.85 -7.74 -16.69
C VAL A 226 -4.29 -8.84 -17.66
N SER A 227 -4.13 -10.10 -17.25
CA SER A 227 -4.53 -11.26 -18.03
C SER A 227 -5.24 -12.29 -17.13
N PRO A 228 -6.38 -12.86 -17.56
CA PRO A 228 -7.09 -12.57 -18.82
C PRO A 228 -7.72 -11.16 -18.83
N ALA A 229 -7.88 -10.59 -20.03
CA ALA A 229 -8.45 -9.25 -20.19
C ALA A 229 -9.95 -9.23 -19.88
N VAL A 230 -10.46 -8.10 -19.37
CA VAL A 230 -11.89 -7.90 -19.08
C VAL A 230 -12.76 -8.26 -20.28
N GLY A 231 -13.81 -9.05 -20.05
CA GLY A 231 -14.74 -9.51 -21.09
C GLY A 231 -14.24 -10.69 -21.92
N ALA A 232 -13.08 -11.27 -21.61
CA ALA A 232 -12.66 -12.53 -22.21
C ALA A 232 -13.62 -13.66 -21.83
N VAL A 233 -13.80 -14.59 -22.76
CA VAL A 233 -14.50 -15.86 -22.52
C VAL A 233 -13.44 -16.95 -22.40
N LEU A 234 -13.43 -17.68 -21.28
CA LEU A 234 -12.38 -18.64 -20.97
C LEU A 234 -12.84 -20.07 -21.28
N PRO A 235 -12.11 -20.84 -22.10
CA PRO A 235 -12.50 -22.21 -22.37
C PRO A 235 -12.14 -23.12 -21.20
N MET A 236 -13.09 -23.94 -20.77
CA MET A 236 -12.91 -24.89 -19.68
C MET A 236 -11.79 -25.90 -19.98
N GLY A 237 -10.96 -26.19 -18.97
CA GLY A 237 -9.85 -27.15 -19.07
C GLY A 237 -8.62 -26.64 -19.81
N GLN A 238 -8.58 -25.36 -20.20
CA GLN A 238 -7.38 -24.74 -20.75
C GLN A 238 -6.48 -24.19 -19.63
N THR A 239 -5.17 -24.37 -19.81
CA THR A 239 -4.15 -23.68 -19.03
C THR A 239 -4.01 -22.23 -19.51
N LEU A 240 -4.19 -21.29 -18.59
CA LEU A 240 -4.03 -19.86 -18.76
C LEU A 240 -2.83 -19.36 -17.97
N GLU A 241 -2.28 -18.24 -18.44
CA GLU A 241 -1.32 -17.44 -17.70
C GLU A 241 -2.06 -16.24 -17.12
N LEU A 242 -2.10 -16.15 -15.79
CA LEU A 242 -2.65 -15.02 -15.07
C LEU A 242 -1.53 -14.03 -14.82
N ILE A 243 -1.78 -12.77 -15.14
CA ILE A 243 -0.80 -11.69 -14.99
C ILE A 243 -1.44 -10.58 -14.17
N GLY A 244 -0.75 -10.14 -13.14
CA GLY A 244 -1.19 -9.12 -12.21
C GLY A 244 -0.10 -8.07 -12.01
N GLU A 245 -0.50 -6.82 -11.81
CA GLU A 245 0.39 -5.70 -11.57
C GLU A 245 0.27 -5.27 -10.11
N TRP A 246 1.20 -5.72 -9.25
CA TRP A 246 1.47 -5.18 -7.91
C TRP A 246 2.61 -5.93 -7.19
N GLU A 247 2.87 -5.56 -5.94
CA GLU A 247 3.71 -6.31 -5.01
C GLU A 247 2.90 -7.31 -4.16
N ASN A 248 3.55 -8.41 -3.78
CA ASN A 248 3.01 -9.45 -2.87
C ASN A 248 1.65 -10.02 -3.27
N LEU A 249 1.49 -10.26 -4.57
CA LEU A 249 0.25 -10.74 -5.15
C LEU A 249 -0.10 -12.18 -4.75
N SER A 250 -1.35 -12.38 -4.36
CA SER A 250 -1.97 -13.69 -4.12
C SER A 250 -3.20 -13.87 -5.01
N TRP A 251 -3.27 -15.01 -5.69
CA TRP A 251 -4.34 -15.36 -6.63
C TRP A 251 -5.28 -16.40 -6.05
N GLU A 252 -6.58 -16.13 -6.14
CA GLU A 252 -7.64 -17.07 -5.79
C GLU A 252 -8.73 -17.05 -6.87
N TYR A 253 -9.53 -18.11 -6.94
CA TYR A 253 -10.72 -18.12 -7.79
C TYR A 253 -11.93 -18.73 -7.10
N ASP A 254 -13.10 -18.35 -7.58
CA ASP A 254 -14.39 -18.96 -7.29
C ASP A 254 -14.92 -19.58 -8.60
N ALA A 255 -15.09 -20.91 -8.57
CA ALA A 255 -15.31 -21.74 -9.76
C ALA A 255 -16.70 -21.56 -10.40
N ASN A 256 -17.68 -21.07 -9.65
CA ASN A 256 -19.06 -20.86 -10.10
C ASN A 256 -19.61 -19.50 -9.69
N SER A 257 -18.74 -18.62 -9.18
CA SER A 257 -19.03 -17.27 -8.75
C SER A 257 -20.21 -17.18 -7.75
N ASP A 258 -20.36 -18.20 -6.90
CA ASP A 258 -21.45 -18.27 -5.92
C ASP A 258 -21.12 -17.57 -4.58
N GLY A 259 -19.87 -17.14 -4.41
CA GLY A 259 -19.37 -16.47 -3.22
C GLY A 259 -19.14 -17.38 -2.02
N LEU A 260 -19.28 -18.71 -2.16
CA LEU A 260 -19.24 -19.68 -1.07
C LEU A 260 -17.90 -20.40 -0.93
N GLY A 261 -16.92 -20.13 -1.80
CA GLY A 261 -15.56 -20.66 -1.67
C GLY A 261 -14.54 -20.03 -2.59
N LYS A 262 -13.36 -19.70 -2.05
CA LYS A 262 -12.20 -19.29 -2.82
C LYS A 262 -11.13 -20.38 -2.78
N ILE A 263 -10.57 -20.70 -3.93
CA ILE A 263 -9.51 -21.70 -4.08
C ILE A 263 -8.22 -20.98 -4.46
N ALA A 264 -7.17 -21.17 -3.65
CA ALA A 264 -5.86 -20.60 -3.91
C ALA A 264 -5.24 -21.18 -5.19
N ILE A 265 -4.72 -20.29 -6.04
CA ILE A 265 -4.00 -20.64 -7.28
C ILE A 265 -2.50 -20.61 -7.03
N GLY A 266 -1.99 -19.48 -6.51
CA GLY A 266 -0.56 -19.23 -6.33
C GLY A 266 -0.24 -17.80 -5.92
N GLN A 267 1.05 -17.48 -5.81
CA GLN A 267 1.58 -16.16 -5.48
C GLN A 267 2.52 -15.68 -6.59
N GLY A 268 2.59 -14.36 -6.78
CA GLY A 268 3.44 -13.72 -7.77
C GLY A 268 2.67 -12.91 -8.82
N ASP A 269 3.42 -12.14 -9.58
CA ASP A 269 2.96 -11.34 -10.72
C ASP A 269 2.43 -12.20 -11.87
N THR A 270 3.00 -13.38 -12.06
CA THR A 270 2.58 -14.35 -13.07
C THR A 270 2.34 -15.72 -12.46
N VAL A 271 1.16 -16.29 -12.67
CA VAL A 271 0.84 -17.67 -12.25
C VAL A 271 0.16 -18.46 -13.38
N THR A 272 0.45 -19.75 -13.46
CA THR A 272 -0.24 -20.65 -14.38
C THR A 272 -1.49 -21.22 -13.72
N PHE A 273 -2.64 -21.07 -14.38
CA PHE A 273 -3.95 -21.48 -13.88
C PHE A 273 -4.63 -22.43 -14.87
N LEU A 274 -5.11 -23.59 -14.40
CA LEU A 274 -5.94 -24.47 -15.22
C LEU A 274 -7.41 -24.14 -14.96
N THR A 275 -8.12 -23.67 -15.98
CA THR A 275 -9.55 -23.37 -15.86
C THR A 275 -10.33 -24.62 -15.45
N PRO A 276 -11.30 -24.49 -14.53
CA PRO A 276 -12.11 -25.62 -14.08
C PRO A 276 -12.94 -26.23 -15.23
N THR A 277 -13.32 -27.49 -15.05
CA THR A 277 -14.14 -28.26 -16.01
C THR A 277 -15.36 -28.83 -15.29
N GLY A 278 -16.43 -29.13 -16.04
CA GLY A 278 -17.60 -29.83 -15.51
C GLY A 278 -18.40 -29.03 -14.49
N ILE A 279 -18.42 -27.70 -14.61
CA ILE A 279 -19.17 -26.81 -13.73
C ILE A 279 -20.66 -26.96 -14.06
N THR A 280 -21.44 -27.40 -13.08
CA THR A 280 -22.88 -27.70 -13.24
C THR A 280 -23.80 -26.53 -12.83
N GLY A 281 -23.23 -25.35 -12.58
CA GLY A 281 -23.92 -24.10 -12.21
C GLY A 281 -23.75 -23.02 -13.29
N PRO A 282 -23.88 -21.71 -12.94
CA PRO A 282 -23.52 -20.62 -13.83
C PRO A 282 -22.13 -20.84 -14.39
N GLN A 283 -21.96 -20.67 -15.70
CA GLN A 283 -20.68 -20.82 -16.38
C GLN A 283 -19.85 -19.55 -16.18
N GLU A 284 -19.70 -19.11 -14.93
CA GLU A 284 -18.97 -17.90 -14.56
C GLU A 284 -17.87 -18.25 -13.57
N LEU A 285 -16.68 -17.71 -13.81
CA LEU A 285 -15.49 -17.84 -12.97
C LEU A 285 -15.11 -16.45 -12.46
N THR A 286 -14.95 -16.29 -11.15
CA THR A 286 -14.43 -15.04 -10.58
C THR A 286 -13.00 -15.22 -10.09
N LEU A 287 -12.07 -14.42 -10.61
CA LEU A 287 -10.68 -14.31 -10.15
C LEU A 287 -10.57 -13.20 -9.11
N TYR A 288 -9.83 -13.46 -8.04
CA TYR A 288 -9.45 -12.49 -7.02
C TYR A 288 -7.93 -12.35 -7.03
N LEU A 289 -7.47 -11.11 -7.14
CA LEU A 289 -6.06 -10.75 -7.00
C LEU A 289 -5.93 -9.83 -5.80
N THR A 290 -5.24 -10.30 -4.76
CA THR A 290 -5.01 -9.51 -3.53
C THR A 290 -3.56 -9.09 -3.49
N GLY A 291 -3.31 -7.79 -3.39
CA GLY A 291 -2.00 -7.22 -3.11
C GLY A 291 -1.85 -6.90 -1.62
N ASN A 292 -0.82 -6.10 -1.27
CA ASN A 292 -0.56 -5.72 0.11
C ASN A 292 -1.85 -5.34 0.87
N GLU A 293 -2.76 -4.54 0.27
CA GLU A 293 -4.00 -4.07 0.91
C GLU A 293 -5.16 -3.74 -0.05
N GLU A 294 -5.01 -4.02 -1.34
CA GLU A 294 -6.04 -3.83 -2.35
C GLU A 294 -6.43 -5.16 -2.98
N MET A 295 -7.67 -5.23 -3.49
CA MET A 295 -8.19 -6.39 -4.19
C MET A 295 -8.74 -5.98 -5.55
N ALA A 296 -8.29 -6.65 -6.60
CA ALA A 296 -8.97 -6.67 -7.88
C ALA A 296 -9.80 -7.93 -8.02
N THR A 297 -10.96 -7.79 -8.64
CA THR A 297 -11.88 -8.88 -8.94
C THR A 297 -12.28 -8.80 -10.41
N LEU A 298 -12.21 -9.92 -11.14
CA LEU A 298 -12.72 -10.04 -12.49
C LEU A 298 -13.53 -11.33 -12.66
N THR A 299 -14.71 -11.21 -13.26
CA THR A 299 -15.60 -12.33 -13.57
C THR A 299 -15.59 -12.62 -15.07
N PHE A 300 -15.53 -13.89 -15.43
CA PHE A 300 -15.42 -14.37 -16.81
C PHE A 300 -16.45 -15.44 -17.10
N ASP A 301 -17.04 -15.38 -18.30
CA ASP A 301 -17.83 -16.49 -18.83
C ASP A 301 -16.91 -17.65 -19.20
N LEU A 302 -17.37 -18.87 -18.95
CA LEU A 302 -16.74 -20.12 -19.32
C LEU A 302 -17.45 -20.73 -20.52
N THR A 303 -16.68 -21.19 -21.50
CA THR A 303 -17.21 -21.99 -22.61
C THR A 303 -16.66 -23.40 -22.60
N GLU A 304 -17.47 -24.39 -22.96
CA GLU A 304 -16.96 -25.73 -23.21
C GLU A 304 -15.88 -25.67 -24.30
N SER A 305 -14.71 -26.25 -24.00
CA SER A 305 -13.64 -26.34 -24.98
C SER A 305 -14.08 -27.24 -26.14
N THR A 306 -14.14 -26.69 -27.35
CA THR A 306 -14.36 -27.46 -28.58
C THR A 306 -13.12 -28.26 -29.01
N ALA A 307 -12.04 -28.23 -28.23
CA ALA A 307 -10.87 -29.04 -28.49
C ALA A 307 -11.26 -30.52 -28.40
N SER A 308 -11.32 -31.19 -29.55
CA SER A 308 -11.52 -32.63 -29.62
C SER A 308 -10.56 -33.31 -28.66
N ALA A 309 -11.07 -34.18 -27.78
CA ALA A 309 -10.29 -34.94 -26.82
C ALA A 309 -9.20 -35.78 -27.52
N GLY A 310 -8.06 -35.16 -27.81
CA GLY A 310 -6.85 -35.85 -28.22
C GLY A 310 -6.37 -36.66 -27.04
N GLY A 311 -6.50 -37.98 -27.12
CA GLY A 311 -6.14 -38.88 -26.03
C GLY A 311 -4.68 -38.72 -25.63
N TYR A 312 -4.42 -38.10 -24.49
CA TYR A 312 -3.11 -38.09 -23.87
C TYR A 312 -2.85 -39.45 -23.22
N SER A 313 -1.94 -40.26 -23.77
CA SER A 313 -1.44 -41.46 -23.09
C SER A 313 -0.24 -41.10 -22.22
N LEU A 314 -0.36 -41.27 -20.91
CA LEU A 314 0.77 -41.08 -19.99
C LEU A 314 1.71 -42.30 -20.05
N SER A 315 2.87 -42.14 -20.67
CA SER A 315 3.99 -43.10 -20.59
C SER A 315 4.72 -42.90 -19.26
N MET A 316 4.49 -43.79 -18.29
CA MET A 316 5.23 -43.78 -17.02
C MET A 316 6.63 -44.40 -17.24
N PRO A 317 7.73 -43.71 -16.90
CA PRO A 317 9.06 -44.30 -17.00
C PRO A 317 9.20 -45.47 -16.02
N ARG A 318 9.63 -46.63 -16.52
CA ARG A 318 9.97 -47.82 -15.73
C ARG A 318 11.26 -47.59 -14.93
N LYS A 319 11.27 -46.70 -13.93
CA LYS A 319 12.36 -46.69 -12.94
C LYS A 319 11.83 -46.98 -11.55
N ARG A 320 12.43 -48.00 -10.92
CA ARG A 320 12.23 -48.37 -9.51
C ARG A 320 12.88 -47.27 -8.66
N GLY A 321 12.10 -46.25 -8.31
CA GLY A 321 12.51 -45.19 -7.38
C GLY A 321 11.33 -44.81 -6.49
N THR A 322 11.56 -44.73 -5.19
CA THR A 322 10.59 -44.51 -4.10
C THR A 322 10.17 -43.04 -3.97
N GLY A 323 9.70 -42.43 -5.06
CA GLY A 323 9.09 -41.09 -5.00
C GLY A 323 7.67 -41.15 -4.43
N MET A 324 7.35 -40.31 -3.44
CA MET A 324 5.98 -40.15 -2.94
C MET A 324 5.16 -39.31 -3.92
N ILE A 325 4.04 -39.86 -4.39
CA ILE A 325 3.05 -39.16 -5.20
C ILE A 325 1.80 -38.97 -4.32
N LYS A 326 1.34 -37.72 -4.20
CA LYS A 326 0.07 -37.36 -3.55
C LYS A 326 -0.97 -37.03 -4.62
N ILE A 327 -2.16 -37.60 -4.47
CA ILE A 327 -3.29 -37.41 -5.40
C ILE A 327 -4.43 -36.75 -4.63
N PHE A 328 -4.97 -35.68 -5.21
CA PHE A 328 -6.11 -34.93 -4.67
C PHE A 328 -7.28 -34.97 -5.65
N ARG A 329 -8.52 -34.91 -5.13
CA ARG A 329 -9.70 -34.55 -5.93
C ARG A 329 -9.73 -33.04 -6.14
N LEU A 330 -10.55 -32.60 -7.11
CA LEU A 330 -10.73 -31.19 -7.43
C LEU A 330 -11.38 -30.38 -6.29
N ASP A 331 -12.11 -31.04 -5.39
CA ASP A 331 -12.68 -30.45 -4.16
C ASP A 331 -11.65 -30.31 -3.02
N GLY A 332 -10.36 -30.55 -3.29
CA GLY A 332 -9.29 -30.49 -2.29
C GLY A 332 -9.21 -31.73 -1.37
N SER A 333 -10.14 -32.69 -1.48
CA SER A 333 -10.10 -33.89 -0.65
C SER A 333 -8.93 -34.80 -1.04
N PHE A 334 -8.23 -35.30 -0.03
CA PHE A 334 -7.09 -36.18 -0.19
C PHE A 334 -7.53 -37.59 -0.60
N VAL A 335 -6.95 -38.12 -1.68
CA VAL A 335 -7.33 -39.44 -2.22
C VAL A 335 -6.36 -40.53 -1.78
N CYS A 336 -5.05 -40.30 -1.90
CA CYS A 336 -4.05 -41.34 -1.69
C CYS A 336 -2.62 -40.80 -1.61
N GLU A 337 -1.83 -41.34 -0.67
CA GLU A 337 -0.36 -41.36 -0.68
C GLU A 337 0.09 -42.76 -1.10
N THR A 338 0.94 -42.86 -2.12
CA THR A 338 1.66 -44.04 -2.65
C THR A 338 1.27 -44.52 -4.06
N ALA A 339 2.29 -44.61 -4.92
CA ALA A 339 2.21 -45.07 -6.31
C ALA A 339 1.77 -46.55 -6.46
N SER A 340 1.80 -47.34 -5.38
CA SER A 340 1.41 -48.76 -5.39
C SER A 340 -0.11 -48.95 -5.55
N LYS A 341 -0.93 -48.01 -5.09
CA LYS A 341 -2.40 -48.05 -5.26
C LYS A 341 -2.85 -47.67 -6.68
N LEU A 342 -2.10 -46.82 -7.38
CA LEU A 342 -2.32 -46.51 -8.81
C LEU A 342 -2.18 -47.77 -9.69
N LYS A 343 -1.26 -48.68 -9.37
CA LYS A 343 -1.05 -49.92 -10.13
C LYS A 343 -2.20 -50.92 -10.01
N ARG A 344 -3.08 -50.82 -9.01
CA ARG A 344 -4.20 -51.75 -8.77
C ARG A 344 -5.58 -51.23 -9.19
N GLY A 345 -5.65 -50.14 -9.96
CA GLY A 345 -6.87 -49.77 -10.71
C GLY A 345 -8.11 -49.43 -9.88
N ARG A 346 -7.96 -48.83 -8.70
CA ARG A 346 -9.09 -48.50 -7.79
C ARG A 346 -9.54 -47.03 -7.81
N LEU A 347 -9.03 -46.20 -8.71
CA LEU A 347 -9.51 -44.83 -8.85
C LEU A 347 -10.73 -44.82 -9.77
N ALA A 348 -11.83 -44.20 -9.34
CA ALA A 348 -12.99 -43.99 -10.18
C ALA A 348 -12.61 -43.14 -11.39
N ALA A 349 -13.32 -43.31 -12.50
CA ALA A 349 -13.12 -42.43 -13.65
C ALA A 349 -13.39 -40.98 -13.26
N GLY A 350 -12.49 -40.08 -13.64
CA GLY A 350 -12.54 -38.68 -13.23
C GLY A 350 -11.21 -37.97 -13.43
N THR A 351 -11.22 -36.66 -13.18
CA THR A 351 -10.04 -35.79 -13.24
C THR A 351 -9.46 -35.62 -11.84
N TYR A 352 -8.14 -35.74 -11.72
CA TYR A 352 -7.40 -35.67 -10.47
C TYR A 352 -6.22 -34.71 -10.62
N LEU A 353 -5.77 -34.14 -9.50
CA LEU A 353 -4.53 -33.37 -9.45
C LEU A 353 -3.43 -34.23 -8.83
N VAL A 354 -2.29 -34.33 -9.52
CA VAL A 354 -1.11 -35.05 -9.05
C VAL A 354 -0.02 -34.04 -8.74
N LYS A 355 0.47 -34.04 -7.50
CA LYS A 355 1.66 -33.28 -7.11
C LYS A 355 2.87 -34.22 -7.07
N ALA A 356 3.83 -33.98 -7.96
CA ALA A 356 5.11 -34.70 -8.02
C ALA A 356 6.24 -33.67 -8.15
N ASP A 357 7.27 -33.80 -7.32
CA ASP A 357 8.46 -32.91 -7.33
C ASP A 357 8.11 -31.42 -7.26
N GLY A 358 7.07 -31.07 -6.49
CA GLY A 358 6.60 -29.68 -6.32
C GLY A 358 5.65 -29.18 -7.42
N VAL A 359 5.51 -29.89 -8.53
CA VAL A 359 4.67 -29.50 -9.68
C VAL A 359 3.31 -30.19 -9.62
N ILE A 360 2.22 -29.43 -9.79
CA ILE A 360 0.85 -29.95 -9.87
C ILE A 360 0.48 -30.14 -11.35
N LYS A 361 0.00 -31.33 -11.71
CA LYS A 361 -0.50 -31.62 -13.07
C LYS A 361 -1.87 -32.31 -13.00
N PRO A 362 -2.82 -31.93 -13.86
CA PRO A 362 -4.06 -32.68 -14.02
C PRO A 362 -3.79 -34.03 -14.67
N ILE A 363 -4.49 -35.07 -14.22
CA ILE A 363 -4.60 -36.35 -14.91
C ILE A 363 -6.06 -36.72 -15.04
N THR A 364 -6.45 -37.29 -16.19
CA THR A 364 -7.79 -37.85 -16.39
C THR A 364 -7.69 -39.36 -16.46
N ILE A 365 -8.46 -40.05 -15.61
CA ILE A 365 -8.58 -41.50 -15.63
C ILE A 365 -9.89 -41.83 -16.35
N GLY A 366 -9.79 -42.39 -17.56
CA GLY A 366 -10.95 -42.87 -18.31
C GLY A 366 -11.59 -44.10 -17.65
N LYS A 367 -12.89 -44.32 -17.91
CA LYS A 367 -13.53 -45.60 -17.61
C LYS A 367 -12.81 -46.69 -18.42
N ARG A 368 -12.28 -47.71 -17.76
CA ARG A 368 -11.88 -48.93 -18.48
C ARG A 368 -13.15 -49.51 -19.11
N ARG A 369 -13.09 -49.76 -20.42
CA ARG A 369 -14.03 -50.70 -21.05
C ARG A 369 -13.69 -52.12 -20.62
#